data_AF-A0A3M0G500-F1
#
_entry.id   AF-A0A3M0G500-F1
#
_cell.length_a   1.000
_cell.length_b   1.000
_cell.length_c   1.000
_cell.angle_alpha   90.00
_cell.angle_beta   90.00
_cell.angle_gamma   90.00
#
_symmetry.space_group_name_H-M   'P 1'
#
loop_
_entity.id
_entity.type
_entity.pdbx_description
1 polymer ?
#
loop_
_entity_poly.entity_id
_entity_poly.type
_entity_poly.pdbx_seq_one_letter_code
_entity_poly.pdbx_strand_id
1 'polypeptide(L)'
;MEARAAVLPSTINSSKLSLHRLYSKCKSRGIAVWNDGLEYAEFIHALWNMMLTNEEFRPEAQKIEEAIGTGDAIQLLSDVFAESRKSVLN
;
A
#
# COMPACT_ATOMS: atom_id res chain seq x y z
N MET A 1 18.36 -21.55 3.61
CA MET A 1 18.08 -20.18 3.15
C MET A 1 16.96 -20.31 2.14
N GLU A 2 15.72 -20.18 2.59
CA GLU A 2 14.54 -20.43 1.77
C GLU A 2 14.46 -19.36 0.69
N ALA A 3 14.66 -19.76 -0.56
CA ALA A 3 14.40 -18.90 -1.70
C ALA A 3 12.90 -18.56 -1.66
N ARG A 4 12.55 -17.35 -1.20
CA ARG A 4 11.19 -16.82 -1.37
C ARG A 4 10.88 -17.00 -2.85
N ALA A 5 9.90 -17.86 -3.15
CA ALA A 5 9.48 -18.13 -4.52
C ALA A 5 9.29 -16.77 -5.20
N ALA A 6 9.94 -16.58 -6.35
CA ALA A 6 9.87 -15.32 -7.08
C ALA A 6 8.38 -14.99 -7.29
N VAL A 7 7.92 -13.90 -6.66
CA VAL A 7 6.53 -13.50 -6.71
C VAL A 7 6.17 -13.30 -8.18
N LEU A 8 5.16 -14.02 -8.65
CA LEU A 8 4.76 -13.98 -10.06
C LEU A 8 4.29 -12.55 -10.42
N PRO A 9 4.60 -12.04 -11.63
CA PRO A 9 4.20 -10.70 -12.05
C PRO A 9 2.67 -10.51 -12.05
N SER A 10 1.90 -11.57 -12.30
CA SER A 10 0.44 -11.57 -12.20
C SER A 10 -0.05 -11.32 -10.76
N THR A 11 0.69 -11.82 -9.77
CA THR A 11 0.41 -11.58 -8.34
C THR A 11 0.72 -10.14 -7.97
N ILE A 12 1.85 -9.59 -8.44
CA ILE A 12 2.20 -8.18 -8.23
C ILE A 12 1.13 -7.25 -8.81
N ASN A 13 0.67 -7.48 -10.05
CA ASN A 13 -0.36 -6.65 -10.67
C ASN A 13 -1.71 -6.72 -9.94
N SER A 14 -2.11 -7.92 -9.50
CA SER A 14 -3.35 -8.11 -8.75
C SER A 14 -3.29 -7.44 -7.37
N SER A 15 -2.14 -7.54 -6.69
CA SER A 15 -1.88 -6.87 -5.43
C SER A 15 -1.85 -5.35 -5.59
N LYS A 16 -1.23 -4.83 -6.65
CA LYS A 16 -1.23 -3.39 -6.98
C LYS A 16 -2.66 -2.87 -7.17
N LEU A 17 -3.49 -3.58 -7.93
CA LEU A 17 -4.90 -3.21 -8.11
C LEU A 17 -5.68 -3.20 -6.79
N SER A 18 -5.45 -4.21 -5.95
CA SER A 18 -6.08 -4.31 -4.62
C SER A 18 -5.63 -3.16 -3.72
N LEU A 19 -4.36 -2.80 -3.78
CA LEU A 19 -3.77 -1.70 -3.03
C LEU A 19 -4.28 -0.33 -3.49
N HIS A 20 -4.49 -0.12 -4.80
CA HIS A 20 -5.17 1.09 -5.30
C HIS A 20 -6.58 1.25 -4.72
N ARG A 21 -7.34 0.15 -4.65
CA ARG A 21 -8.69 0.16 -4.07
C ARG A 21 -8.64 0.45 -2.58
N LEU A 22 -7.76 -0.22 -1.85
CA LEU A 22 -7.55 -0.03 -0.42
C LEU A 22 -7.15 1.43 -0.12
N TYR A 23 -6.14 1.94 -0.82
CA TYR A 23 -5.71 3.33 -0.71
C TYR A 23 -6.83 4.33 -1.02
N SER A 24 -7.61 4.09 -2.07
CA SER A 24 -8.76 4.93 -2.43
C SER A 24 -9.83 4.96 -1.33
N LYS A 25 -10.09 3.81 -0.67
CA LYS A 25 -10.97 3.74 0.50
C LYS A 25 -10.40 4.56 1.66
N CYS A 26 -9.13 4.39 2.00
CA CYS A 26 -8.47 5.17 3.06
C CYS A 26 -8.51 6.68 2.76
N LYS A 27 -8.31 7.08 1.50
CA LYS A 27 -8.43 8.48 1.07
C LYS A 27 -9.86 9.00 1.21
N SER A 28 -10.86 8.23 0.77
CA SER A 28 -12.28 8.61 0.88
C SER A 28 -12.76 8.74 2.32
N ARG A 29 -12.12 8.04 3.27
CA ARG A 29 -12.39 8.16 4.72
C ARG A 29 -11.63 9.32 5.38
N GLY A 30 -10.82 10.08 4.63
CA GLY A 30 -9.98 11.14 5.19
C GLY A 30 -8.83 10.63 6.06
N ILE A 31 -8.46 9.36 5.90
CA ILE A 31 -7.46 8.67 6.71
C ILE A 31 -6.08 8.77 6.04
N ALA A 32 -6.03 8.58 4.72
CA ALA A 32 -4.80 8.74 3.93
C ALA A 32 -4.55 10.22 3.60
N VAL A 33 -4.46 11.06 4.63
CA VAL A 33 -4.08 12.47 4.49
C VAL A 33 -2.59 12.58 4.71
N TRP A 34 -1.88 13.05 3.69
CA TRP A 34 -0.46 13.37 3.80
C TRP A 34 -0.26 14.40 4.91
N ASN A 35 0.56 14.05 5.90
CA ASN A 35 0.99 14.96 6.93
C ASN A 35 2.38 15.49 6.56
N ASP A 36 2.50 16.79 6.30
CA ASP A 36 3.74 17.44 5.84
C ASP A 36 4.90 17.39 6.86
N GLY A 37 4.64 16.90 8.07
CA GLY A 37 5.64 16.70 9.12
C GLY A 37 6.37 15.37 9.11
N LEU A 38 6.04 14.43 8.21
CA LEU A 38 6.73 13.14 8.08
C LEU A 38 7.55 13.08 6.80
N GLU A 39 8.73 12.45 6.87
CA GLU A 39 9.46 12.09 5.66
C GLU A 39 8.65 11.08 4.84
N TYR A 40 8.80 11.11 3.51
CA TYR A 40 8.03 10.27 2.60
C TYR A 40 8.08 8.78 2.94
N ALA A 41 9.26 8.27 3.28
CA ALA A 41 9.41 6.89 3.71
C ALA A 41 8.60 6.62 4.99
N GLU A 42 8.73 7.48 6.01
CA GLU A 42 8.00 7.34 7.27
C GLU A 42 6.48 7.39 7.06
N PHE A 43 6.00 8.29 6.21
CA PHE A 43 4.59 8.38 5.88
C PHE A 43 4.06 7.09 5.23
N ILE A 44 4.76 6.53 4.24
CA ILE A 44 4.33 5.29 3.58
C ILE A 44 4.32 4.13 4.57
N HIS A 45 5.34 4.02 5.41
CA HIS A 45 5.39 3.01 6.46
C HIS A 45 4.27 3.19 7.50
N ALA A 46 3.99 4.42 7.91
CA ALA A 46 2.90 4.73 8.84
C ALA A 46 1.53 4.41 8.22
N LEU A 47 1.32 4.77 6.95
CA LEU A 47 0.10 4.47 6.21
C LEU A 47 -0.13 2.96 6.09
N TRP A 48 0.92 2.19 5.79
CA TRP A 48 0.83 0.73 5.74
C TRP A 48 0.48 0.13 7.11
N ASN A 49 1.17 0.55 8.17
CA ASN A 49 0.85 0.13 9.53
C ASN A 49 -0.58 0.50 9.94
N MET A 50 -1.06 1.65 9.49
CA MET A 50 -2.42 2.11 9.73
C MET A 50 -3.45 1.20 9.04
N MET A 51 -3.19 0.80 7.79
CA MET A 51 -4.00 -0.18 7.07
C MET A 51 -4.01 -1.55 7.77
N LEU A 52 -2.89 -1.97 8.38
CA LEU A 52 -2.79 -3.23 9.12
C LEU A 52 -3.43 -3.18 10.52
N THR A 53 -3.52 -2.01 11.15
CA THR A 53 -4.09 -1.86 12.49
C THR A 53 -5.59 -1.60 12.47
N ASN A 54 -6.11 -0.98 11.41
CA ASN A 54 -7.53 -0.71 11.26
C ASN A 54 -8.29 -1.97 10.83
N GLU A 55 -9.29 -2.40 11.60
CA GLU A 55 -10.07 -3.62 11.34
C GLU A 55 -10.80 -3.62 9.98
N GLU A 56 -11.16 -2.43 9.47
CA GLU A 56 -11.81 -2.28 8.15
C GLU A 56 -10.84 -2.62 6.99
N PHE A 57 -9.53 -2.35 7.17
CA PHE A 57 -8.51 -2.44 6.12
C PHE A 57 -7.57 -3.62 6.28
N ARG A 58 -7.37 -4.08 7.52
CA ARG A 58 -6.51 -5.19 7.92
C ARG A 58 -6.68 -6.44 7.05
N PRO A 59 -7.89 -6.97 6.79
CA PRO A 59 -8.02 -8.22 6.03
C PRO A 59 -7.57 -8.09 4.58
N GLU A 60 -7.69 -6.90 3.97
CA GLU A 60 -7.17 -6.66 2.61
C GLU A 60 -5.66 -6.43 2.64
N ALA A 61 -5.15 -5.67 3.62
CA ALA A 61 -3.71 -5.41 3.78
C ALA A 61 -2.92 -6.69 4.07
N GLN A 62 -3.42 -7.57 4.95
CA GLN A 62 -2.79 -8.86 5.26
C GLN A 62 -2.73 -9.77 4.04
N LYS A 63 -3.81 -9.86 3.25
CA LYS A 63 -3.80 -10.67 2.01
C LYS A 63 -2.74 -10.20 1.02
N ILE A 64 -2.56 -8.89 0.89
CA ILE A 64 -1.51 -8.33 0.04
C ILE A 64 -0.14 -8.71 0.61
N GLU A 65 0.08 -8.54 1.93
CA GLU A 65 1.32 -8.92 2.59
C GLU A 65 1.65 -10.41 2.45
N GLU A 66 0.67 -11.29 2.60
CA GLU A 66 0.84 -12.74 2.42
C GLU A 66 1.18 -13.10 0.96
N ALA A 67 0.64 -12.36 0.00
CA ALA A 67 0.84 -12.63 -1.42
C ALA A 67 2.21 -12.19 -1.95
N ILE A 68 2.75 -11.06 -1.48
CA ILE A 68 3.96 -10.45 -2.05
C ILE A 68 5.05 -10.14 -1.00
N GLY A 69 4.70 -10.18 0.29
CA GLY A 69 5.55 -9.79 1.42
C GLY A 69 5.50 -8.29 1.72
N THR A 70 5.85 -7.96 2.97
CA THR A 70 5.81 -6.59 3.50
C THR A 70 6.65 -5.60 2.69
N GLY A 71 7.86 -5.98 2.29
CA GLY A 71 8.76 -5.09 1.52
C GLY A 71 8.17 -4.68 0.17
N ASP A 72 7.69 -5.67 -0.60
CA ASP A 72 7.04 -5.44 -1.88
C ASP A 72 5.71 -4.69 -1.73
N ALA A 73 4.94 -4.95 -0.66
CA ALA A 73 3.70 -4.25 -0.37
C ALA A 73 3.91 -2.76 -0.07
N ILE A 74 4.92 -2.43 0.75
CA ILE A 74 5.31 -1.04 1.04
C ILE A 74 5.78 -0.33 -0.23
N GLN A 75 6.58 -1.00 -1.06
CA GLN A 75 7.05 -0.42 -2.33
C GLN A 75 5.89 -0.16 -3.30
N LEU A 76 4.95 -1.10 -3.44
CA LEU A 76 3.74 -0.89 -4.23
C LEU A 76 2.88 0.24 -3.65
N LEU A 77 2.81 0.40 -2.33
CA LEU A 77 2.04 1.48 -1.71
C LEU A 77 2.63 2.84 -2.05
N SER A 78 3.95 2.94 -2.02
CA SER A 78 4.68 4.13 -2.45
C SER A 78 4.36 4.47 -3.91
N ASP A 79 4.40 3.49 -4.81
CA ASP A 79 4.06 3.67 -6.22
C ASP A 79 2.62 4.16 -6.41
N VAL A 80 1.65 3.48 -5.78
CA VAL A 80 0.22 3.85 -5.79
C VAL A 80 0.00 5.28 -5.28
N PHE A 81 0.67 5.67 -4.20
CA PHE A 81 0.58 7.01 -3.63
C PHE A 81 1.16 8.06 -4.59
N ALA A 82 2.33 7.79 -5.17
CA ALA A 82 2.98 8.69 -6.13
C ALA A 82 2.13 8.86 -7.41
N GLU A 83 1.56 7.79 -7.94
CA GLU A 83 0.61 7.81 -9.06
C GLU A 83 -0.63 8.64 -8.73
N SER A 84 -1.22 8.43 -7.54
CA SER A 84 -2.40 9.19 -7.10
C SER A 84 -2.12 10.68 -6.98
N ARG A 85 -0.92 11.07 -6.54
CA ARG A 85 -0.50 12.49 -6.50
C ARG A 85 -0.31 13.09 -7.89
N LYS A 86 0.31 12.37 -8.82
CA LYS A 86 0.51 12.84 -10.21
C LYS A 86 -0.81 13.04 -10.93
N SER A 87 -1.80 12.17 -10.68
CA SER A 87 -3.13 12.28 -11.28
C SER A 87 -3.94 13.50 -10.83
N VAL A 88 -3.55 14.20 -9.76
CA VAL A 88 -4.24 15.41 -9.26
C VAL A 88 -3.65 16.69 -9.88
N LEU A 89 -2.48 16.60 -10.52
CA LEU A 89 -1.75 17.75 -11.10
C LEU A 89 -1.92 17.89 -12.62
N ASN A 90 -2.85 17.13 -13.22
CA ASN A 90 -3.14 17.12 -14.66
C ASN A 90 -4.65 17.24 -14.86
#